data_AF-A0A497FSV8-F1
#
_entry.id   AF-A0A497FSV8-F1
#
_cell.length_a   1.000
_cell.length_b   1.000
_cell.length_c   1.000
_cell.angle_alpha   90.00
_cell.angle_beta   90.00
_cell.angle_gamma   90.00
#
_symmetry.space_group_name_H-M   'P 1'
#
loop_
_entity.id
_entity.type
_entity.pdbx_description
1 polymer ?
#
loop_
_entity_poly.entity_id
_entity_poly.type
_entity_poly.pdbx_seq_one_letter_code
_entity_poly.pdbx_strand_id
1 'polypeptide(L)'
;MEAVAERIKLNLVLLTVEELKALGFSELIPEALRQKRVFKKPSPPICVRVKRIDYLLPPTLTVILGEYGELLDFTPTPIEAPYSLTDKSLVEYLLFDLPEVLENERSPVLVRDLSERFSTHVYEGVEYCLNILARVSKVYNVSTIVCDKTLELPNKTASLTIIVGKINGKTVAQIAETNEIFYL
;
A
#
# COMPACT_ATOMS: atom_id res chain seq x y z
N MET A 1 7.34 -25.41 9.79
CA MET A 1 7.37 -25.46 8.31
C MET A 1 5.97 -25.46 7.72
N GLU A 2 5.04 -26.24 8.27
CA GLU A 2 3.65 -26.35 7.75
C GLU A 2 2.88 -25.01 7.77
N ALA A 3 2.89 -24.29 8.89
CA ALA A 3 2.22 -22.97 9.00
C ALA A 3 2.79 -21.90 8.04
N VAL A 4 4.09 -21.95 7.71
CA VAL A 4 4.71 -21.03 6.75
C VAL A 4 4.28 -21.37 5.33
N ALA A 5 4.18 -22.67 5.01
CA ALA A 5 3.72 -23.13 3.71
C ALA A 5 2.23 -22.79 3.48
N GLU A 6 1.39 -22.83 4.52
CA GLU A 6 -0.01 -22.40 4.44
C GLU A 6 -0.15 -20.89 4.18
N ARG A 7 0.59 -20.06 4.94
CA ARG A 7 0.62 -18.60 4.71
C ARG A 7 1.09 -18.26 3.29
N ILE A 8 2.06 -19.01 2.75
CA ILE A 8 2.54 -18.78 1.38
C ILE A 8 1.49 -19.18 0.34
N LYS A 9 0.77 -20.29 0.55
CA LYS A 9 -0.30 -20.73 -0.35
C LYS A 9 -1.44 -19.73 -0.48
N LEU A 10 -1.81 -19.06 0.62
CA LEU A 10 -2.80 -17.99 0.63
C LEU A 10 -2.31 -16.75 -0.13
N ASN A 11 -1.00 -16.52 -0.13
CA ASN A 11 -0.36 -15.31 -0.65
C ASN A 11 0.28 -15.45 -2.04
N LEU A 12 0.09 -16.59 -2.72
CA LEU A 12 0.72 -16.85 -4.02
C LEU A 12 0.39 -15.82 -5.10
N VAL A 13 -0.81 -15.22 -5.03
CA VAL A 13 -1.25 -14.18 -5.97
C VAL A 13 -0.49 -12.87 -5.73
N LEU A 14 -0.09 -12.61 -4.48
CA LEU A 14 0.69 -11.43 -4.12
C LEU A 14 2.17 -11.61 -4.49
N LEU A 15 2.77 -12.76 -4.18
CA LEU A 15 4.22 -12.98 -4.29
C LEU A 15 4.76 -12.93 -5.74
N THR A 16 5.91 -12.32 -5.96
CA THR A 16 6.63 -12.34 -7.25
C THR A 16 7.33 -13.68 -7.49
N VAL A 17 7.77 -13.93 -8.72
CA VAL A 17 8.54 -15.15 -9.04
C VAL A 17 9.89 -15.11 -8.32
N GLU A 18 10.48 -13.93 -8.21
CA GLU A 18 11.74 -13.66 -7.54
C GLU A 18 11.60 -13.91 -6.02
N GLU A 19 10.51 -13.45 -5.41
CA GLU A 19 10.20 -13.71 -4.00
C GLU A 19 10.01 -15.20 -3.72
N LEU A 20 9.26 -15.92 -4.57
CA LEU A 20 9.08 -17.37 -4.44
C LEU A 20 10.42 -18.12 -4.52
N LYS A 21 11.31 -17.70 -5.42
CA LYS A 21 12.67 -18.27 -5.51
C LYS A 21 13.48 -17.97 -4.26
N ALA A 22 13.49 -16.71 -3.82
CA ALA A 22 14.26 -16.27 -2.66
C ALA A 22 13.81 -16.95 -1.36
N LEU A 23 12.52 -17.25 -1.24
CA LEU A 23 11.94 -17.97 -0.10
C LEU A 23 12.11 -19.49 -0.18
N GLY A 24 12.58 -20.03 -1.31
CA GLY A 24 12.79 -21.47 -1.50
C GLY A 24 11.54 -22.26 -1.93
N PHE A 25 10.52 -21.59 -2.48
CA PHE A 25 9.24 -22.16 -2.92
C PHE A 25 9.09 -22.14 -4.45
N SER A 26 10.17 -22.48 -5.17
CA SER A 26 10.20 -22.44 -6.63
C SER A 26 9.19 -23.42 -7.27
N GLU A 27 8.88 -24.50 -6.58
CA GLU A 27 7.87 -25.49 -6.95
C GLU A 27 6.44 -24.91 -7.02
N LEU A 28 6.18 -23.80 -6.32
CA LEU A 28 4.86 -23.14 -6.30
C LEU A 28 4.70 -22.11 -7.42
N ILE A 29 5.75 -21.80 -8.20
CA ILE A 29 5.70 -20.83 -9.31
C ILE A 29 4.60 -21.15 -10.34
N PRO A 30 4.43 -22.41 -10.81
CA PRO A 30 3.38 -22.73 -11.78
C PRO A 30 1.98 -22.43 -11.24
N GLU A 31 1.75 -22.74 -9.96
CA GLU A 31 0.46 -22.50 -9.29
C GLU A 31 0.21 -21.01 -9.07
N ALA A 32 1.21 -20.24 -8.61
CA ALA A 32 1.11 -18.80 -8.48
C ALA A 32 0.75 -18.11 -9.80
N LEU A 33 1.37 -18.51 -10.91
CA LEU A 33 1.05 -18.01 -12.24
C LEU A 33 -0.36 -18.39 -12.68
N ARG A 34 -0.82 -19.58 -12.33
CA ARG A 34 -2.18 -20.05 -12.61
C ARG A 34 -3.20 -19.21 -11.86
N GLN A 35 -3.03 -19.02 -10.56
CA GLN A 35 -3.94 -18.23 -9.74
C GLN A 35 -4.02 -16.79 -10.23
N LYS A 36 -2.89 -16.14 -10.53
CA LYS A 36 -2.87 -14.78 -11.12
C LYS A 36 -3.66 -14.64 -12.42
N ARG A 37 -3.76 -15.68 -13.24
CA ARG A 37 -4.57 -15.68 -14.47
C ARG A 37 -6.07 -15.83 -14.19
N VAL A 38 -6.41 -16.58 -13.14
CA VAL A 38 -7.78 -16.91 -12.73
C VAL A 38 -8.37 -15.84 -11.79
N PHE A 39 -7.53 -15.03 -11.14
CA PHE A 39 -7.87 -13.92 -10.24
C PHE A 39 -8.53 -12.74 -11.00
N LYS A 40 -9.62 -13.05 -11.71
CA LYS A 40 -10.38 -12.21 -12.63
C LYS A 40 -11.86 -12.11 -12.27
N LYS A 41 -12.27 -12.55 -11.07
CA LYS A 41 -13.59 -12.15 -10.55
C LYS A 41 -13.41 -10.78 -9.90
N PRO A 42 -13.91 -9.68 -10.51
CA PRO A 42 -13.74 -8.37 -9.91
C PRO A 42 -14.63 -8.31 -8.68
N SER A 43 -14.03 -8.46 -7.50
CA SER A 43 -14.64 -7.93 -6.28
C SER A 43 -14.95 -6.45 -6.52
N PRO A 44 -16.09 -5.91 -6.08
CA PRO A 44 -16.41 -4.48 -6.27
C PRO A 44 -15.26 -3.60 -5.75
N PRO A 45 -14.89 -2.48 -6.38
CA PRO A 45 -13.80 -1.66 -5.86
C PRO A 45 -14.15 -1.05 -4.48
N ILE A 46 -13.20 -1.05 -3.53
CA ILE A 46 -13.31 -0.27 -2.30
C ILE A 46 -12.44 0.97 -2.43
N CYS A 47 -13.10 2.08 -2.70
CA CYS A 47 -12.51 3.41 -2.73
C CYS A 47 -12.50 4.03 -1.32
N VAL A 48 -11.63 5.02 -1.10
CA VAL A 48 -11.58 5.78 0.15
C VAL A 48 -11.87 7.25 -0.12
N ARG A 49 -12.75 7.85 0.65
CA ARG A 49 -12.94 9.31 0.66
C ARG A 49 -12.02 9.95 1.69
N VAL A 50 -11.22 10.93 1.28
CA VAL A 50 -10.49 11.86 2.16
C VAL A 50 -11.46 12.97 2.54
N LYS A 51 -12.02 12.94 3.76
CA LYS A 51 -13.14 13.83 4.11
C LYS A 51 -12.77 15.31 4.05
N ARG A 52 -11.56 15.67 4.48
CA ARG A 52 -11.12 17.06 4.56
C ARG A 52 -11.22 17.80 3.22
N ILE A 53 -10.94 17.10 2.13
CA ILE A 53 -10.91 17.65 0.77
C ILE A 53 -12.02 17.08 -0.13
N ASP A 54 -12.94 16.31 0.45
CA ASP A 54 -14.01 15.58 -0.24
C ASP A 54 -13.57 14.81 -1.49
N TYR A 55 -12.38 14.20 -1.44
CA TYR A 55 -11.76 13.55 -2.60
C TYR A 55 -11.87 12.02 -2.51
N LEU A 56 -12.32 11.37 -3.58
CA LEU A 56 -12.46 9.92 -3.65
C LEU A 56 -11.22 9.27 -4.28
N LEU A 57 -10.42 8.60 -3.44
CA LEU A 57 -9.28 7.82 -3.86
C LEU A 57 -9.72 6.51 -4.54
N PRO A 58 -9.20 6.21 -5.74
CA PRO A 58 -9.49 4.96 -6.42
C PRO A 58 -8.85 3.76 -5.70
N PRO A 59 -9.23 2.51 -6.06
CA PRO A 59 -8.66 1.29 -5.48
C PRO A 59 -7.24 1.01 -6.03
N THR A 60 -6.33 1.95 -5.82
CA THR A 60 -4.94 1.92 -6.27
C THR A 60 -4.02 2.34 -5.13
N LEU A 61 -2.71 2.30 -5.37
CA LEU A 61 -1.73 2.89 -4.47
C LEU A 61 -1.75 4.42 -4.60
N THR A 62 -2.15 5.08 -3.53
CA THR A 62 -2.04 6.54 -3.34
C THR A 62 -0.91 6.83 -2.36
N VAL A 63 -0.07 7.82 -2.69
CA VAL A 63 0.93 8.35 -1.75
C VAL A 63 0.57 9.79 -1.37
N ILE A 64 0.58 10.10 -0.08
CA ILE A 64 0.37 11.43 0.47
C ILE A 64 1.68 11.89 1.09
N LEU A 65 2.26 12.97 0.55
CA LEU A 65 3.56 13.50 0.93
C LEU A 65 3.43 14.81 1.71
N GLY A 66 4.35 15.07 2.64
CA GLY A 66 4.46 16.35 3.36
C GLY A 66 3.65 16.43 4.65
N GLU A 67 3.09 17.59 4.98
CA GLU A 67 2.37 17.84 6.26
C GLU A 67 0.96 17.20 6.26
N TYR A 68 0.88 15.89 6.07
CA TYR A 68 -0.35 15.14 5.74
C TYR A 68 -1.37 14.97 6.88
N GLY A 69 -1.07 15.41 8.11
CA GLY A 69 -1.86 15.10 9.31
C GLY A 69 -3.34 15.48 9.20
N GLU A 70 -3.65 16.57 8.51
CA GLU A 70 -5.02 17.04 8.28
C GLU A 70 -5.82 16.18 7.29
N LEU A 71 -5.16 15.27 6.55
CA LEU A 71 -5.80 14.38 5.59
C LEU A 71 -6.10 12.97 6.14
N LEU A 72 -5.85 12.72 7.42
CA LEU A 72 -6.01 11.39 8.02
C LEU A 72 -7.45 10.99 8.34
N ASP A 73 -8.45 11.81 7.99
CA ASP A 73 -9.86 11.47 8.13
C ASP A 73 -10.41 10.80 6.86
N PHE A 74 -10.51 9.48 6.90
CA PHE A 74 -10.89 8.63 5.77
C PHE A 74 -12.26 7.97 5.96
N THR A 75 -12.97 7.69 4.87
CA THR A 75 -14.18 6.85 4.89
C THR A 75 -14.28 5.94 3.65
N PRO A 76 -14.38 4.61 3.82
CA PRO A 76 -14.36 3.89 5.11
C PRO A 76 -13.00 4.00 5.82
N THR A 77 -12.98 3.73 7.13
CA THR A 77 -11.76 3.76 7.93
C THR A 77 -10.80 2.67 7.44
N PRO A 78 -9.53 3.00 7.11
CA PRO A 78 -8.57 2.02 6.65
C PRO A 78 -8.08 1.13 7.80
N ILE A 79 -7.68 -0.09 7.47
CA ILE A 79 -6.80 -0.91 8.29
C ILE A 79 -5.43 -0.25 8.29
N GLU A 80 -4.98 0.19 9.46
CA GLU A 80 -3.67 0.81 9.61
C GLU A 80 -2.61 -0.24 9.96
N ALA A 81 -1.49 -0.24 9.22
CA ALA A 81 -0.34 -1.04 9.62
C ALA A 81 0.19 -0.57 10.99
N PRO A 82 0.40 -1.47 11.96
CA PRO A 82 0.84 -1.08 13.31
C PRO A 82 2.14 -0.27 13.29
N TYR A 83 2.13 0.88 13.97
CA TYR A 83 3.27 1.82 14.03
C TYR A 83 4.56 1.16 14.59
N SER A 84 4.42 0.13 15.42
CA SER A 84 5.55 -0.58 16.02
C SER A 84 6.32 -1.49 15.07
N LEU A 85 5.80 -1.77 13.87
CA LEU A 85 6.47 -2.64 12.90
C LEU A 85 7.50 -1.85 12.10
N THR A 86 8.76 -2.29 12.16
CA THR A 86 9.88 -1.68 11.44
C THR A 86 10.62 -2.73 10.61
N ASP A 87 11.40 -2.25 9.65
CA ASP A 87 12.33 -3.05 8.85
C ASP A 87 11.68 -4.33 8.29
N LYS A 88 12.25 -5.50 8.62
CA LYS A 88 11.78 -6.81 8.17
C LYS A 88 10.37 -7.12 8.67
N SER A 89 10.02 -6.73 9.90
CA SER A 89 8.71 -7.05 10.48
C SER A 89 7.57 -6.32 9.77
N LEU A 90 7.82 -5.09 9.31
CA LEU A 90 6.86 -4.38 8.45
C LEU A 90 6.66 -5.11 7.11
N VAL A 91 7.76 -5.53 6.48
CA VAL A 91 7.73 -6.26 5.21
C VAL A 91 6.98 -7.58 5.34
N GLU A 92 7.26 -8.35 6.40
CA GLU A 92 6.56 -9.61 6.69
C GLU A 92 5.06 -9.41 6.92
N TYR A 93 4.69 -8.36 7.67
CA TYR A 93 3.29 -8.01 7.88
C TYR A 93 2.58 -7.71 6.56
N LEU A 94 3.17 -6.87 5.70
CA LEU A 94 2.56 -6.51 4.41
C LEU A 94 2.44 -7.68 3.45
N LEU A 95 3.37 -8.64 3.49
CA LEU A 95 3.37 -9.81 2.60
C LEU A 95 2.47 -10.95 3.07
N PHE A 96 2.27 -11.11 4.37
CA PHE A 96 1.67 -12.32 4.91
C PHE A 96 0.47 -12.06 5.83
N ASP A 97 0.58 -11.13 6.78
CA ASP A 97 -0.49 -10.85 7.75
C ASP A 97 -1.60 -10.00 7.15
N LEU A 98 -1.25 -8.91 6.48
CA LEU A 98 -2.21 -8.00 5.86
C LEU A 98 -3.13 -8.71 4.85
N PRO A 99 -2.62 -9.54 3.93
CA PRO A 99 -3.47 -10.33 3.04
C PRO A 99 -4.46 -11.25 3.75
N GLU A 100 -4.04 -11.91 4.83
CA GLU A 100 -4.92 -12.77 5.63
C GLU A 100 -6.06 -11.97 6.27
N VAL A 101 -5.78 -10.76 6.75
CA VAL A 101 -6.81 -9.84 7.23
C VAL A 101 -7.74 -9.44 6.09
N LEU A 102 -7.22 -9.12 4.90
CA LEU A 102 -8.02 -8.66 3.75
C LEU A 102 -8.89 -9.75 3.10
N GLU A 103 -8.52 -11.03 3.22
CA GLU A 103 -9.38 -12.16 2.83
C GLU A 103 -10.63 -12.25 3.73
N ASN A 104 -10.48 -11.93 5.02
CA ASN A 104 -11.58 -11.95 5.99
C ASN A 104 -12.43 -10.67 5.93
N GLU A 105 -11.76 -9.52 5.91
CA GLU A 105 -12.38 -8.20 5.91
C GLU A 105 -11.67 -7.30 4.91
N ARG A 106 -12.26 -7.22 3.72
CA ARG A 106 -11.74 -6.40 2.65
C ARG A 106 -11.99 -4.92 2.97
N SER A 107 -10.92 -4.21 3.29
CA SER A 107 -10.94 -2.81 3.70
C SER A 107 -9.75 -2.05 3.09
N PRO A 108 -9.81 -0.71 3.04
CA PRO A 108 -8.66 0.07 2.61
C PRO A 108 -7.49 -0.08 3.56
N VAL A 109 -6.28 0.24 3.11
CA VAL A 109 -5.05 0.08 3.90
C VAL A 109 -4.36 1.42 4.05
N LEU A 110 -3.82 1.70 5.24
CA LEU A 110 -3.02 2.87 5.54
C LEU A 110 -1.66 2.47 6.13
N VAL A 111 -0.59 3.07 5.62
CA VAL A 111 0.75 3.01 6.22
C VAL A 111 1.28 4.43 6.40
N ARG A 112 1.56 4.82 7.64
CA ARG A 112 2.12 6.13 7.98
C ARG A 112 3.62 6.08 8.20
N ASP A 113 4.29 7.18 7.89
CA ASP A 113 5.70 7.46 8.16
C ASP A 113 6.63 6.34 7.64
N LEU A 114 6.35 5.87 6.42
CA LEU A 114 6.95 4.65 5.85
C LEU A 114 8.48 4.72 5.82
N SER A 115 9.07 5.85 5.44
CA SER A 115 10.53 6.04 5.40
C SER A 115 11.16 5.98 6.79
N GLU A 116 10.47 6.45 7.82
CA GLU A 116 10.92 6.39 9.22
C GLU A 116 10.83 4.97 9.80
N ARG A 117 10.16 4.02 9.12
CA ARG A 117 10.08 2.61 9.53
C ARG A 117 11.33 1.78 9.23
N PHE A 118 12.29 2.34 8.50
CA PHE A 118 13.49 1.63 8.10
C PHE A 118 14.73 2.24 8.77
N SER A 119 15.48 1.40 9.45
CA SER A 119 16.75 1.75 10.11
C SER A 119 17.94 1.73 9.15
N THR A 120 17.84 0.92 8.09
CA THR A 120 18.88 0.70 7.07
C THR A 120 18.22 0.45 5.72
N HIS A 121 18.95 0.67 4.62
CA HIS A 121 18.45 0.45 3.26
C HIS A 121 17.06 1.08 3.03
N VAL A 122 16.90 2.32 3.51
CA VAL A 122 15.60 3.01 3.58
C VAL A 122 14.94 3.07 2.21
N TYR A 123 15.70 3.45 1.19
CA TYR A 123 15.18 3.57 -0.16
C TYR A 123 14.65 2.23 -0.70
N GLU A 124 15.44 1.16 -0.59
CA GLU A 124 15.08 -0.17 -1.05
C GLU A 124 13.89 -0.75 -0.27
N GLY A 125 13.88 -0.55 1.05
CA GLY A 125 12.79 -0.96 1.93
C GLY A 125 11.47 -0.28 1.57
N VAL A 126 11.51 1.05 1.38
CA VAL A 126 10.33 1.82 0.97
C VAL A 126 9.86 1.41 -0.42
N GLU A 127 10.75 1.35 -1.41
CA GLU A 127 10.41 0.95 -2.78
C GLU A 127 9.74 -0.44 -2.79
N TYR A 128 10.26 -1.37 -2.01
CA TYR A 128 9.70 -2.69 -1.88
C TYR A 128 8.32 -2.69 -1.21
N CYS A 129 8.12 -1.93 -0.13
CA CYS A 129 6.81 -1.77 0.51
C CYS A 129 5.77 -1.15 -0.43
N LEU A 130 6.14 -0.11 -1.19
CA LEU A 130 5.27 0.49 -2.20
C LEU A 130 4.89 -0.54 -3.27
N ASN A 131 5.85 -1.35 -3.72
CA ASN A 131 5.58 -2.43 -4.67
C ASN A 131 4.60 -3.48 -4.11
N ILE A 132 4.75 -3.88 -2.85
CA ILE A 132 3.82 -4.79 -2.17
C ILE A 132 2.43 -4.17 -2.12
N LEU A 133 2.29 -2.93 -1.67
CA LEU A 133 1.00 -2.23 -1.54
C LEU A 133 0.31 -1.97 -2.89
N ALA A 134 1.06 -1.76 -3.96
CA ALA A 134 0.53 -1.70 -5.32
C ALA A 134 -0.03 -3.06 -5.77
N ARG A 135 0.61 -4.17 -5.38
CA ARG A 135 0.07 -5.51 -5.62
C ARG A 135 -1.16 -5.79 -4.75
N VAL A 136 -1.14 -5.41 -3.48
CA VAL A 136 -2.28 -5.54 -2.55
C VAL A 136 -3.51 -4.82 -3.10
N SER A 137 -3.39 -3.55 -3.52
CA SER A 137 -4.53 -2.81 -4.09
C SER A 137 -5.11 -3.51 -5.32
N LYS A 138 -4.26 -4.06 -6.19
CA LYS A 138 -4.70 -4.79 -7.38
C LYS A 138 -5.37 -6.14 -7.07
N VAL A 139 -4.80 -6.91 -6.14
CA VAL A 139 -5.33 -8.22 -5.74
C VAL A 139 -6.64 -8.04 -4.99
N TYR A 140 -6.70 -7.17 -4.00
CA TYR A 140 -7.90 -7.02 -3.17
C TYR A 140 -8.90 -5.99 -3.74
N ASN A 141 -8.56 -5.26 -4.81
CA ASN A 141 -9.35 -4.18 -5.39
C ASN A 141 -9.79 -3.14 -4.32
N VAL A 142 -8.82 -2.70 -3.51
CA VAL A 142 -8.97 -1.74 -2.40
C VAL A 142 -7.97 -0.59 -2.55
N SER A 143 -8.28 0.58 -1.99
CA SER A 143 -7.29 1.68 -1.88
C SER A 143 -6.19 1.31 -0.89
N THR A 144 -4.93 1.48 -1.28
CA THR A 144 -3.77 1.44 -0.39
C THR A 144 -3.18 2.84 -0.31
N ILE A 145 -2.99 3.35 0.91
CA ILE A 145 -2.60 4.74 1.17
C ILE A 145 -1.29 4.70 1.96
N VAL A 146 -0.29 5.42 1.46
CA VAL A 146 0.97 5.62 2.15
C VAL A 146 1.11 7.10 2.45
N CYS A 147 1.31 7.44 3.71
CA CYS A 147 1.56 8.82 4.13
C CYS A 147 3.00 8.94 4.61
N ASP A 148 3.71 9.96 4.15
CA ASP A 148 5.08 10.22 4.56
C ASP A 148 5.43 11.71 4.46
N LYS A 149 6.31 12.23 5.32
CA LYS A 149 6.70 13.64 5.27
C LYS A 149 7.85 13.92 4.30
N THR A 150 8.79 12.98 4.21
CA THR A 150 10.12 13.18 3.62
C THR A 150 10.42 12.19 2.50
N LEU A 151 9.49 11.28 2.21
CA LEU A 151 9.70 10.27 1.18
C LEU A 151 9.95 10.90 -0.19
N GLU A 152 11.17 10.70 -0.69
CA GLU A 152 11.50 10.89 -2.09
C GLU A 152 11.02 9.67 -2.87
N LEU A 153 9.99 9.84 -3.69
CA LEU A 153 9.41 8.73 -4.44
C LEU A 153 10.36 8.28 -5.56
N PRO A 154 10.64 6.97 -5.69
CA PRO A 154 11.10 6.40 -6.94
C PRO A 154 10.07 6.71 -8.03
N ASN A 155 10.53 7.09 -9.23
CA ASN A 155 9.66 7.36 -10.36
C ASN A 155 8.67 6.19 -10.62
N LYS A 156 7.36 6.50 -10.66
CA LYS A 156 6.25 5.68 -11.20
C LYS A 156 5.63 4.57 -10.33
N THR A 157 5.94 4.44 -9.04
CA THR A 157 5.33 3.36 -8.23
C THR A 157 3.91 3.69 -7.75
N ALA A 158 3.64 4.95 -7.44
CA ALA A 158 2.31 5.42 -7.05
C ALA A 158 1.42 5.67 -8.28
N SER A 159 0.13 5.36 -8.17
CA SER A 159 -0.86 5.70 -9.22
C SER A 159 -1.41 7.11 -9.04
N LEU A 160 -1.37 7.64 -7.82
CA LEU A 160 -1.83 8.97 -7.47
C LEU A 160 -0.96 9.52 -6.33
N THR A 161 -0.59 10.79 -6.43
CA THR A 161 0.27 11.47 -5.46
C THR A 161 -0.42 12.75 -4.97
N ILE A 162 -0.59 12.86 -3.66
CA ILE A 162 -1.09 14.08 -3.00
C ILE A 162 0.08 14.74 -2.28
N ILE A 163 0.40 15.98 -2.64
CA ILE A 163 1.45 16.76 -1.99
C ILE A 163 0.80 17.73 -1.02
N VAL A 164 1.18 17.66 0.25
CA VAL A 164 0.66 18.51 1.32
C VAL A 164 1.75 19.47 1.76
N GLY A 165 1.50 20.77 1.59
CA GLY A 165 2.48 21.80 1.87
C GLY A 165 1.83 23.16 2.07
N LYS A 166 2.60 24.24 1.90
CA LYS A 166 2.13 25.61 2.10
C LYS A 166 2.20 26.44 0.82
N ILE A 167 1.11 27.11 0.48
CA ILE A 167 1.05 28.15 -0.55
C ILE A 167 0.60 29.45 0.12
N ASN A 168 1.43 30.50 0.02
CA ASN A 168 1.16 31.81 0.63
C ASN A 168 0.81 31.72 2.14
N GLY A 169 1.48 30.83 2.86
CA GLY A 169 1.27 30.60 4.30
C GLY A 169 0.03 29.77 4.66
N LYS A 170 -0.77 29.33 3.68
CA LYS A 170 -1.91 28.43 3.89
C LYS A 170 -1.52 26.99 3.57
N THR A 171 -1.93 26.05 4.41
CA THR A 171 -1.77 24.62 4.13
C THR A 171 -2.68 24.23 2.97
N VAL A 172 -2.14 23.46 2.03
CA VAL A 172 -2.86 22.97 0.86
C VAL A 172 -2.52 21.51 0.60
N ALA A 173 -3.46 20.78 0.01
CA ALA A 173 -3.22 19.49 -0.63
C ALA A 173 -3.34 19.66 -2.14
N GLN A 174 -2.33 19.22 -2.88
CA GLN A 174 -2.31 19.24 -4.34
C GLN A 174 -2.27 17.82 -4.89
N ILE A 175 -3.16 17.49 -5.83
CA ILE A 175 -3.07 16.25 -6.61
C ILE A 175 -2.03 16.47 -7.69
N ALA A 176 -0.90 15.75 -7.64
CA ALA A 176 0.22 15.98 -8.54
C ALA A 176 -0.13 15.71 -10.01
N GLU A 177 -0.99 14.73 -10.26
CA GLU A 177 -1.36 14.29 -11.60
C GLU A 177 -2.33 15.27 -12.31
N THR A 178 -3.20 15.95 -11.56
CA THR A 178 -4.21 16.87 -12.13
C THR A 178 -3.92 18.34 -11.85
N ASN A 179 -2.98 18.64 -10.94
CA ASN A 179 -2.73 19.97 -10.37
C ASN A 179 -3.94 20.59 -9.64
N GLU A 180 -4.94 19.79 -9.26
CA GLU A 180 -6.04 20.26 -8.41
C GLU A 180 -5.50 20.62 -7.02
N ILE A 181 -5.90 21.78 -6.50
CA ILE A 181 -5.46 22.30 -5.19
C ILE A 181 -6.67 22.43 -4.27
N PHE A 182 -6.52 21.88 -3.08
CA PHE A 182 -7.47 21.94 -1.98
C PHE A 182 -6.87 22.71 -0.82
N TYR A 183 -7.60 23.69 -0.29
CA TYR A 183 -7.17 24.42 0.90
C TYR A 183 -7.59 23.62 2.13
N LEU A 184 -6.63 23.37 3.02
CA LEU A 184 -6.86 22.66 4.27
C LEU A 184 -7.26 23.63 5.36
#